data_AF-A0A087EDZ1-F1
#
_entry.id   AF-A0A087EDZ1-F1
#
_cell.length_a   1.000
_cell.length_b   1.000
_cell.length_c   1.000
_cell.angle_alpha   90.00
_cell.angle_beta   90.00
_cell.angle_gamma   90.00
#
_symmetry.space_group_name_H-M   'P 1'
#
loop_
_entity.id
_entity.type
_entity.pdbx_description
1 polymer ?
#
loop_
_entity_poly.entity_id
_entity_poly.type
_entity_poly.pdbx_seq_one_letter_code
_entity_poly.pdbx_strand_id
1 'polypeptide(L)'
;MTSMSAEELAADRGIDVNDPMLPLKVAAERLSIVRYVFLVQVEGGIASAAQRASLEYSDAVLIGWPDADSPEVIRIEEDQYHAVREYMQVMEQYIASFSRMEREGDADGMTDTLIRITERVAEVRRMYQPDSLCRPLLRSAGSFRKNGMRIWAKSTRRKTIPPQNRSRKRPRMPRLNPRSPNE
;
A
#
# COMPACT_ATOMS: atom_id res chain seq x y z
N MET A 1 2.13 -35.59 17.59
CA MET A 1 2.50 -34.94 16.33
C MET A 1 3.61 -33.96 16.64
N THR A 2 4.85 -34.29 16.30
CA THR A 2 5.98 -33.37 16.44
C THR A 2 5.74 -32.22 15.47
N SER A 3 5.61 -31.00 15.98
CA SER A 3 5.51 -29.81 15.12
C SER A 3 6.85 -29.61 14.42
N MET A 4 6.88 -29.75 13.09
CA MET A 4 8.05 -29.37 12.30
C MET A 4 8.32 -27.88 12.50
N SER A 5 9.58 -27.50 12.63
CA SER A 5 9.99 -26.10 12.68
C SER A 5 9.74 -25.41 11.33
N ALA A 6 9.69 -24.08 11.31
CA ALA A 6 9.54 -23.33 10.06
C ALA A 6 10.71 -23.58 9.09
N GLU A 7 11.91 -23.80 9.63
CA GLU A 7 13.13 -24.10 8.86
C GLU A 7 13.07 -25.51 8.25
N GLU A 8 12.60 -26.50 9.02
CA GLU A 8 12.39 -27.87 8.53
C GLU A 8 11.32 -27.91 7.43
N LEU A 9 10.24 -27.13 7.57
CA LEU A 9 9.21 -26.98 6.54
C LEU A 9 9.72 -26.28 5.28
N ALA A 10 10.62 -25.31 5.42
CA ALA A 10 11.23 -24.64 4.28
C ALA A 10 12.17 -25.59 3.53
N ALA A 11 13.01 -26.33 4.26
CA ALA A 11 13.91 -27.32 3.69
C ALA A 11 13.16 -28.45 2.96
N ASP A 12 12.07 -28.97 3.52
CA ASP A 12 11.21 -29.97 2.88
C ASP A 12 10.63 -29.49 1.54
N ARG A 13 10.37 -28.18 1.42
CA ARG A 13 9.89 -27.53 0.20
C ARG A 13 11.01 -27.10 -0.75
N GLY A 14 12.26 -27.45 -0.45
CA GLY A 14 13.44 -27.05 -1.23
C GLY A 14 13.74 -25.55 -1.17
N ILE A 15 13.32 -24.86 -0.11
CA ILE A 15 13.57 -23.44 0.12
C ILE A 15 14.78 -23.29 1.04
N ASP A 16 15.86 -22.70 0.52
CA ASP A 16 16.98 -22.27 1.35
C ASP A 16 16.68 -20.90 1.96
N VAL A 17 16.41 -20.88 3.27
CA VAL A 17 16.13 -19.66 4.03
C VAL A 17 17.34 -18.74 4.19
N ASN A 18 18.54 -19.24 3.90
CA ASN A 18 19.78 -18.48 3.93
C ASN A 18 20.19 -17.96 2.55
N ASP A 19 19.45 -18.28 1.49
CA ASP A 19 19.73 -17.76 0.14
C ASP A 19 19.59 -16.23 0.13
N PRO A 20 20.66 -15.47 -0.14
CA PRO A 20 20.61 -14.02 -0.20
C PRO A 20 19.72 -13.49 -1.33
N MET A 21 19.32 -14.33 -2.29
CA MET A 21 18.39 -13.98 -3.36
C MET A 21 16.92 -14.21 -2.98
N LEU A 22 16.64 -14.97 -1.92
CA LEU A 22 15.28 -15.31 -1.50
C LEU A 22 14.38 -14.07 -1.28
N PRO A 23 14.84 -12.97 -0.66
CA PRO A 23 14.01 -11.78 -0.49
C PRO A 23 13.50 -11.17 -1.79
N LEU A 24 14.26 -11.25 -2.88
CA LEU A 24 13.84 -10.74 -4.19
C LEU A 24 12.59 -11.48 -4.69
N LYS A 25 12.56 -12.81 -4.52
CA LYS A 25 11.39 -13.62 -4.90
C LYS A 25 10.22 -13.38 -3.94
N VAL A 26 10.47 -13.44 -2.64
CA VAL A 26 9.42 -13.30 -1.61
C VAL A 26 8.75 -11.93 -1.71
N ALA A 27 9.50 -10.83 -1.91
CA ALA A 27 8.91 -9.50 -2.01
C ALA A 27 7.89 -9.38 -3.16
N ALA A 28 8.20 -9.93 -4.33
CA ALA A 28 7.27 -9.95 -5.47
C ALA A 28 6.02 -10.78 -5.18
N GLU A 29 6.19 -11.97 -4.59
CA GLU A 29 5.07 -12.85 -4.23
C GLU A 29 4.15 -12.17 -3.20
N ARG A 30 4.73 -11.59 -2.14
CA ARG A 30 3.97 -10.88 -1.10
C ARG A 30 3.18 -9.72 -1.68
N LEU A 31 3.78 -8.90 -2.54
CA LEU A 31 3.08 -7.80 -3.19
C LEU A 31 1.96 -8.30 -4.11
N SER A 32 2.21 -9.36 -4.88
CA SER A 32 1.23 -9.94 -5.80
C SER A 32 -0.02 -10.43 -5.06
N ILE A 33 0.15 -11.08 -3.91
CA ILE A 33 -0.96 -11.56 -3.07
C ILE A 33 -1.75 -10.38 -2.50
N VAL A 34 -1.08 -9.41 -1.86
CA VAL A 34 -1.73 -8.26 -1.22
C VAL A 34 -2.50 -7.44 -2.26
N ARG A 35 -1.90 -7.21 -3.42
CA ARG A 35 -2.54 -6.54 -4.55
C ARG A 35 -3.81 -7.26 -4.98
N TYR A 36 -3.75 -8.59 -5.13
CA TYR A 36 -4.92 -9.39 -5.52
C TYR A 36 -6.04 -9.31 -4.48
N VAL A 37 -5.71 -9.44 -3.19
CA VAL A 37 -6.68 -9.29 -2.10
C VAL A 37 -7.31 -7.90 -2.16
N PHE A 38 -6.51 -6.84 -2.33
CA PHE A 38 -7.03 -5.48 -2.44
C PHE A 38 -7.98 -5.30 -3.62
N LEU A 39 -7.62 -5.85 -4.79
CA LEU A 39 -8.44 -5.81 -6.00
C LEU A 39 -9.85 -6.36 -5.71
N VAL A 40 -9.93 -7.54 -5.10
CA VAL A 40 -11.22 -8.17 -4.76
C VAL A 40 -12.03 -7.31 -3.78
N GLN A 41 -11.38 -6.62 -2.83
CA GLN A 41 -12.09 -5.75 -1.88
C GLN A 41 -12.69 -4.50 -2.53
N VAL A 42 -12.07 -3.98 -3.60
CA VAL A 42 -12.54 -2.77 -4.28
C VAL A 42 -13.43 -3.04 -5.51
N GLU A 43 -13.56 -4.30 -5.92
CA GLU A 43 -14.36 -4.75 -7.09
C GLU A 43 -15.89 -4.68 -6.87
N GLY A 44 -16.35 -4.60 -5.61
CA GLY A 44 -17.78 -4.49 -5.29
C GLY A 44 -18.47 -3.17 -5.69
N GLY A 45 -17.74 -2.24 -6.32
CA GLY A 45 -18.25 -0.93 -6.75
C GLY A 45 -17.28 -0.17 -7.66
N ILE A 46 -17.53 1.11 -7.90
CA ILE A 46 -16.61 1.96 -8.67
C ILE A 46 -15.43 2.32 -7.76
N ALA A 47 -14.30 1.63 -7.93
CA ALA A 47 -13.07 1.97 -7.23
C ALA A 47 -12.73 3.46 -7.38
N SER A 48 -12.37 4.10 -6.27
CA SER A 48 -11.97 5.50 -6.26
C SER A 48 -10.67 5.71 -7.05
N ALA A 49 -10.40 6.95 -7.45
CA ALA A 49 -9.15 7.27 -8.16
C ALA A 49 -7.90 6.90 -7.35
N ALA A 50 -7.95 6.99 -6.01
CA ALA A 50 -6.83 6.61 -5.15
C ALA A 50 -6.60 5.09 -5.13
N GLN A 51 -7.68 4.31 -5.06
CA GLN A 51 -7.64 2.84 -5.10
C GLN A 51 -7.10 2.33 -6.44
N ARG A 52 -7.51 2.95 -7.56
CA ARG A 52 -6.96 2.62 -8.88
C ARG A 52 -5.48 2.98 -8.99
N ALA A 53 -5.10 4.17 -8.53
CA ALA A 53 -3.71 4.61 -8.57
C ALA A 53 -2.78 3.72 -7.73
N SER A 54 -3.23 3.21 -6.57
CA SER A 54 -2.43 2.28 -5.77
C SER A 54 -2.25 0.93 -6.46
N LEU A 55 -3.29 0.41 -7.12
CA LEU A 55 -3.20 -0.80 -7.97
C LEU A 55 -2.22 -0.59 -9.13
N GLU A 56 -2.36 0.49 -9.89
CA GLU A 56 -1.46 0.82 -11.00
C GLU A 56 0.00 0.96 -10.54
N TYR A 57 0.24 1.54 -9.37
CA TYR A 57 1.58 1.65 -8.81
C TYR A 57 2.16 0.27 -8.45
N SER A 58 1.36 -0.59 -7.81
CA SER A 58 1.77 -1.97 -7.50
C SER A 58 2.08 -2.78 -8.76
N ASP A 59 1.27 -2.63 -9.82
CA ASP A 59 1.54 -3.21 -11.13
C ASP A 59 2.85 -2.69 -11.73
N ALA A 60 3.06 -1.38 -11.71
CA ALA A 60 4.28 -0.78 -12.26
C ALA A 60 5.56 -1.31 -11.59
N VAL A 61 5.49 -1.65 -10.30
CA VAL A 61 6.63 -2.25 -9.57
C VAL A 61 6.84 -3.73 -9.96
N LEU A 62 5.75 -4.49 -10.12
CA LEU A 62 5.78 -5.91 -10.48
C LEU A 62 6.09 -6.16 -11.96
N ILE A 63 5.75 -5.22 -12.85
CA ILE A 63 6.02 -5.34 -14.28
C ILE A 63 7.53 -5.47 -14.50
N GLY A 64 7.91 -6.52 -15.23
CA GLY A 64 9.29 -6.85 -15.51
C GLY A 64 10.12 -7.09 -14.25
N TRP A 65 9.52 -7.61 -13.18
CA TRP A 65 10.29 -8.09 -12.03
C TRP A 65 11.30 -9.14 -12.50
N PRO A 66 12.58 -9.04 -12.09
CA PRO A 66 13.60 -9.93 -12.59
C PRO A 66 13.54 -11.31 -11.95
N ASP A 67 13.97 -12.32 -12.70
CA ASP A 67 14.33 -13.61 -12.13
C ASP A 67 15.65 -13.49 -11.35
N ALA A 68 15.81 -14.30 -10.30
CA ALA A 68 16.99 -14.23 -9.41
C ALA A 68 18.31 -14.61 -10.11
N ASP A 69 18.23 -15.36 -11.20
CA ASP A 69 19.36 -15.76 -12.06
C ASP A 69 19.57 -14.82 -13.26
N SER A 70 18.78 -13.74 -13.38
CA SER A 70 18.93 -12.73 -14.43
C SER A 70 20.31 -12.05 -14.36
N PRO A 71 20.98 -11.80 -15.51
CA PRO A 71 22.24 -11.06 -15.54
C PRO A 71 22.11 -9.60 -15.08
N GLU A 72 20.89 -9.06 -15.05
CA GLU A 72 20.60 -7.70 -14.55
C GLU A 72 20.48 -7.66 -13.02
N VAL A 73 20.51 -8.81 -12.34
CA VAL A 73 20.41 -8.92 -10.89
C VAL A 73 21.80 -9.09 -10.29
N ILE A 74 22.14 -8.17 -9.38
CA ILE A 74 23.39 -8.26 -8.63
C ILE A 74 23.19 -9.09 -7.36
N ARG A 75 24.23 -9.83 -7.00
CA ARG A 75 24.33 -10.42 -5.66
C ARG A 75 24.69 -9.30 -4.68
N ILE A 76 24.02 -9.29 -3.54
CA ILE A 76 24.22 -8.30 -2.49
C ILE A 76 25.18 -8.84 -1.44
N GLU A 77 25.98 -7.95 -0.87
CA GLU A 77 26.91 -8.25 0.21
C GLU A 77 26.18 -8.29 1.57
N GLU A 78 26.83 -8.81 2.62
CA GLU A 78 26.20 -9.02 3.95
C GLU A 78 25.64 -7.71 4.56
N ASP A 79 26.35 -6.60 4.41
CA ASP A 79 25.93 -5.29 4.91
C ASP A 79 24.66 -4.78 4.21
N GLN A 80 24.57 -4.99 2.89
CA GLN A 80 23.39 -4.70 2.08
C GLN A 80 22.23 -5.64 2.39
N TYR A 81 22.54 -6.89 2.73
CA TYR A 81 21.56 -7.90 3.10
C TYR A 81 20.81 -7.54 4.39
N HIS A 82 21.51 -6.94 5.37
CA HIS A 82 20.85 -6.40 6.57
C HIS A 82 19.78 -5.36 6.22
N ALA A 83 20.07 -4.43 5.31
CA ALA A 83 19.08 -3.43 4.86
C ALA A 83 17.88 -4.08 4.15
N VAL A 84 18.12 -5.10 3.33
CA VAL A 84 17.05 -5.88 2.69
C VAL A 84 16.16 -6.56 3.74
N ARG A 85 16.75 -7.19 4.77
CA ARG A 85 15.98 -7.80 5.86
C ARG A 85 15.11 -6.79 6.60
N GLU A 86 15.62 -5.57 6.85
CA GLU A 86 14.82 -4.50 7.46
C GLU A 86 13.62 -4.11 6.58
N TYR A 87 13.82 -3.96 5.27
CA TYR A 87 12.71 -3.69 4.35
C TYR A 87 11.68 -4.82 4.35
N MET A 88 12.13 -6.08 4.36
CA MET A 88 11.24 -7.24 4.45
C MET A 88 10.46 -7.25 5.77
N GLN A 89 11.13 -7.00 6.90
CA GLN A 89 10.47 -6.99 8.21
C GLN A 89 9.41 -5.89 8.32
N VAL A 90 9.70 -4.68 7.81
CA VAL A 90 8.73 -3.58 7.78
C VAL A 90 7.59 -3.87 6.81
N MET A 91 7.89 -4.48 5.66
CA MET A 91 6.86 -4.94 4.71
C MET A 91 5.88 -5.91 5.38
N GLU A 92 6.39 -6.90 6.12
CA GLU A 92 5.56 -7.88 6.83
C GLU A 92 4.68 -7.23 7.91
N GLN A 93 5.18 -6.22 8.63
CA GLN A 93 4.36 -5.44 9.57
C GLN A 93 3.21 -4.70 8.87
N TYR A 94 3.46 -4.14 7.69
CA TYR A 94 2.40 -3.53 6.89
C TYR A 94 1.41 -4.57 6.36
N ILE A 95 1.86 -5.76 5.97
CA ILE A 95 0.94 -6.83 5.55
C ILE A 95 0.06 -7.29 6.72
N ALA A 96 0.61 -7.43 7.92
CA ALA A 96 -0.18 -7.74 9.11
C ALA A 96 -1.24 -6.66 9.39
N SER A 97 -0.89 -5.39 9.22
CA SER A 97 -1.83 -4.26 9.34
C SER A 97 -2.90 -4.28 8.24
N PHE A 98 -2.50 -4.57 7.00
CA PHE A 98 -3.38 -4.72 5.84
C PHE A 98 -4.41 -5.83 6.06
N SER A 99 -3.99 -7.00 6.53
CA SER A 99 -4.89 -8.12 6.84
C SER A 99 -5.86 -7.81 8.00
N ARG A 100 -5.49 -6.92 8.93
CA ARG A 100 -6.44 -6.44 9.94
C ARG A 100 -7.50 -5.53 9.30
N MET A 101 -7.07 -4.56 8.51
CA MET A 101 -7.96 -3.63 7.80
C MET A 101 -8.91 -4.34 6.84
N GLU A 102 -8.46 -5.41 6.18
CA GLU A 102 -9.29 -6.29 5.36
C GLU A 102 -10.48 -6.83 6.16
N ARG A 103 -10.25 -7.36 7.36
CA ARG A 103 -11.32 -7.91 8.22
C ARG A 103 -12.28 -6.82 8.72
N GLU A 104 -11.78 -5.60 8.86
CA GLU A 104 -12.55 -4.43 9.28
C GLU A 104 -13.31 -3.78 8.11
N GLY A 105 -13.01 -4.17 6.85
CA GLY A 105 -13.58 -3.56 5.65
C GLY A 105 -13.05 -2.14 5.37
N ASP A 106 -11.89 -1.78 5.93
CA ASP A 106 -11.31 -0.44 5.79
C ASP A 106 -10.52 -0.30 4.47
N ALA A 107 -11.26 -0.13 3.36
CA ALA A 107 -10.66 -0.01 2.03
C ALA A 107 -9.75 1.23 1.86
N ASP A 108 -10.02 2.32 2.59
CA ASP A 108 -9.18 3.52 2.55
C ASP A 108 -7.84 3.26 3.27
N GLY A 109 -7.86 2.65 4.46
CA GLY A 109 -6.64 2.21 5.15
C GLY A 109 -5.84 1.17 4.36
N MET A 110 -6.53 0.22 3.70
CA MET A 110 -5.89 -0.74 2.81
C MET A 110 -5.19 -0.07 1.63
N THR A 111 -5.78 1.01 1.08
CA THR A 111 -5.17 1.78 -0.02
C THR A 111 -3.82 2.36 0.39
N ASP A 112 -3.77 3.04 1.53
CA ASP A 112 -2.55 3.66 2.04
C ASP A 112 -1.49 2.60 2.41
N THR A 113 -1.94 1.46 2.92
CA THR A 113 -1.04 0.38 3.33
C THR A 113 -0.47 -0.37 2.13
N LEU A 114 -1.27 -0.58 1.07
CA LEU A 114 -0.78 -1.15 -0.19
C LEU A 114 0.32 -0.28 -0.81
N ILE A 115 0.19 1.05 -0.76
CA ILE A 115 1.23 1.97 -1.24
C ILE A 115 2.53 1.75 -0.44
N ARG A 116 2.45 1.65 0.90
CA ARG A 116 3.62 1.44 1.76
C ARG A 116 4.30 0.09 1.52
N ILE A 117 3.52 -0.98 1.32
CA ILE A 117 4.04 -2.31 0.96
C ILE A 117 4.76 -2.24 -0.38
N THR A 118 4.11 -1.64 -1.38
CA THR A 118 4.67 -1.44 -2.73
C THR A 118 5.99 -0.66 -2.68
N GLU A 119 6.10 0.36 -1.82
CA GLU A 119 7.35 1.09 -1.62
C GLU A 119 8.47 0.23 -1.04
N ARG A 120 8.18 -0.61 -0.03
CA ARG A 120 9.19 -1.52 0.54
C ARG A 120 9.68 -2.51 -0.51
N VAL A 121 8.77 -3.08 -1.30
CA VAL A 121 9.09 -4.01 -2.39
C VAL A 121 9.95 -3.33 -3.46
N ALA A 122 9.65 -2.07 -3.78
CA ALA A 122 10.47 -1.29 -4.70
C ALA A 122 11.87 -0.98 -4.14
N GLU A 123 12.02 -0.79 -2.81
CA GLU A 123 13.36 -0.67 -2.20
C GLU A 123 14.14 -1.98 -2.29
N VAL A 124 13.49 -3.13 -2.02
CA VAL A 124 14.10 -4.45 -2.18
C VAL A 124 14.61 -4.60 -3.63
N ARG A 125 13.77 -4.32 -4.63
CA ARG A 125 14.17 -4.37 -6.04
C ARG A 125 15.40 -3.52 -6.34
N ARG A 126 15.47 -2.30 -5.79
CA ARG A 126 16.60 -1.38 -6.00
C ARG A 126 17.93 -1.92 -5.45
N MET A 127 17.90 -2.73 -4.40
CA MET A 127 19.11 -3.36 -3.85
C MET A 127 19.69 -4.40 -4.82
N TYR A 128 18.83 -5.15 -5.50
CA TYR A 128 19.24 -6.20 -6.45
C TYR A 128 19.37 -5.70 -7.90
N GLN A 129 18.70 -4.61 -8.25
CA GLN A 129 18.75 -3.98 -9.58
C GLN A 129 18.92 -2.46 -9.43
N PRO A 130 20.14 -1.97 -9.17
CA PRO A 130 20.41 -0.53 -9.12
C PRO A 130 20.13 0.15 -10.47
N ASP A 131 19.81 1.44 -10.44
CA ASP A 131 19.25 2.24 -11.55
C ASP A 131 20.05 2.22 -12.87
N SER A 132 21.32 1.78 -12.89
CA SER A 132 22.08 1.58 -14.13
C SER A 132 21.55 0.43 -15.00
N LEU A 133 20.73 -0.47 -14.43
CA LEU A 133 20.18 -1.67 -15.08
C LEU A 133 18.64 -1.65 -15.22
N CYS A 134 17.96 -0.65 -14.65
CA CYS A 134 16.50 -0.60 -14.64
C CYS A 134 15.92 0.09 -15.91
N ARG A 135 15.20 -0.67 -16.74
CA ARG A 135 14.44 -0.16 -17.92
C ARG A 135 13.46 0.98 -17.52
N PRO A 136 13.01 1.85 -18.46
CA PRO A 136 12.34 3.13 -18.17
C PRO A 136 11.09 3.14 -17.28
N LEU A 137 10.43 2.00 -17.05
CA LEU A 137 9.15 1.92 -16.32
C LEU A 137 9.27 2.30 -14.84
N LEU A 138 10.38 1.95 -14.17
CA LEU A 138 10.60 2.34 -12.76
C LEU A 138 10.89 3.85 -12.60
N ARG A 139 11.39 4.53 -13.63
CA ARG A 139 11.60 5.99 -13.61
C ARG A 139 10.29 6.76 -13.48
N SER A 140 9.22 6.26 -14.11
CA SER A 140 7.87 6.81 -13.98
C SER A 140 7.26 6.55 -12.59
N ALA A 141 7.54 5.39 -12.00
CA ALA A 141 7.17 5.07 -10.61
C ALA A 141 7.94 5.95 -9.58
N GLY A 142 9.22 6.26 -9.83
CA GLY A 142 9.98 7.25 -9.06
C GLY A 142 9.44 8.68 -9.20
N SER A 143 8.84 9.01 -10.35
CA SER A 143 8.10 10.27 -10.56
C SER A 143 6.78 10.31 -9.78
N PHE A 144 6.08 9.18 -9.65
CA PHE A 144 4.91 9.03 -8.77
C PHE A 144 5.25 9.35 -7.31
N ARG A 145 6.40 8.87 -6.80
CA ARG A 145 6.94 9.20 -5.46
C ARG A 145 7.09 10.71 -5.24
N LYS A 146 7.61 11.47 -6.23
CA LYS A 146 7.93 12.91 -6.06
C LYS A 146 6.75 13.85 -6.36
N ASN A 147 5.99 13.58 -7.42
CA ASN A 147 4.94 14.49 -7.90
C ASN A 147 3.52 13.96 -7.66
N GLY A 148 3.29 12.66 -7.79
CA GLY A 148 1.98 12.02 -7.54
C GLY A 148 1.58 12.09 -6.06
N MET A 149 2.51 11.73 -5.17
CA MET A 149 2.34 11.79 -3.71
C MET A 149 2.07 13.21 -3.19
N ARG A 150 2.67 14.25 -3.81
CA ARG A 150 2.41 15.67 -3.48
C ARG A 150 1.01 16.12 -3.87
N ILE A 151 0.47 15.61 -4.98
CA ILE A 151 -0.90 15.88 -5.41
C ILE A 151 -1.89 15.12 -4.51
N TRP A 152 -1.55 13.89 -4.12
CA TRP A 152 -2.30 13.07 -3.17
C TRP A 152 -2.35 13.68 -1.75
N ALA A 153 -1.21 14.08 -1.18
CA ALA A 153 -1.14 14.73 0.14
C ALA A 153 -1.92 16.06 0.21
N LYS A 154 -2.05 16.76 -0.92
CA LYS A 154 -2.90 17.95 -1.04
C LYS A 154 -4.39 17.62 -1.14
N SER A 155 -4.74 16.44 -1.67
CA SER A 155 -6.10 15.94 -1.83
C SER A 155 -6.67 15.37 -0.52
N THR A 156 -5.88 14.59 0.23
CA THR A 156 -6.29 14.02 1.53
C THR A 156 -6.45 15.07 2.62
N ARG A 157 -5.69 16.17 2.58
CA ARG A 157 -5.85 17.32 3.50
C ARG A 157 -7.18 18.08 3.30
N ARG A 158 -7.97 17.81 2.24
CA ARG A 158 -9.30 18.42 2.01
C ARG A 158 -10.48 17.56 2.48
N LYS A 159 -10.26 16.34 2.98
CA LYS A 159 -11.34 15.46 3.47
C LYS A 159 -11.60 15.54 4.99
N THR A 160 -11.19 16.60 5.67
CA THR A 160 -11.75 16.91 7.00
C THR A 160 -13.15 17.49 6.78
N ILE A 161 -14.15 16.63 6.72
CA ILE A 161 -15.55 17.04 6.84
C ILE A 161 -15.66 17.70 8.23
N PRO A 162 -15.99 19.01 8.34
CA PRO A 162 -16.20 19.61 9.65
C PRO A 162 -17.34 18.89 10.36
N PRO A 163 -17.29 18.69 11.69
CA PRO A 163 -18.37 18.02 12.39
C PRO A 163 -19.68 18.76 12.09
N GLN A 164 -20.71 18.06 11.62
CA GLN A 164 -22.05 18.62 11.51
C GLN A 164 -22.49 19.04 12.91
N ASN A 165 -22.34 20.33 13.20
CA ASN A 165 -22.81 20.94 14.42
C ASN A 165 -24.35 20.89 14.40
N ARG A 166 -24.95 19.90 15.09
CA ARG A 166 -26.37 19.91 15.45
C ARG A 166 -26.63 21.01 16.49
N SER A 167 -26.46 22.26 16.08
CA SER A 167 -26.98 23.40 16.82
C SER A 167 -28.44 23.60 16.42
N ARG A 168 -29.35 23.09 17.27
CA ARG A 168 -30.78 23.42 17.28
C ARG A 168 -30.97 24.95 17.15
N LYS A 169 -31.29 25.45 15.96
CA LYS A 169 -31.95 26.76 15.84
C LYS A 169 -33.45 26.51 15.94
N ARG A 170 -34.02 26.84 17.10
CA ARG A 170 -35.48 27.00 17.24
C ARG A 170 -35.94 28.03 16.20
N PRO A 171 -37.03 27.79 15.44
CA PRO A 171 -37.57 28.82 14.57
C PRO A 171 -38.10 29.98 15.43
N ARG A 172 -37.63 31.20 15.16
CA ARG A 172 -38.20 32.43 15.73
C ARG A 172 -39.58 32.61 15.11
N MET A 173 -40.65 32.56 15.93
CA MET A 173 -41.98 32.95 15.48
C MET A 173 -42.00 34.44 15.12
N PRO A 174 -42.72 34.86 14.07
CA PRO A 174 -42.97 36.26 13.80
C PRO A 174 -43.80 36.87 14.96
N ARG A 175 -43.37 38.01 15.47
CA ARG A 175 -44.18 38.79 16.42
C ARG A 175 -45.38 39.36 15.67
N LEU A 176 -46.59 38.95 16.07
CA LEU A 176 -47.83 39.62 15.68
C LEU A 176 -47.79 41.07 16.20
N ASN A 177 -47.95 42.02 15.29
CA ASN A 177 -48.10 43.44 15.62
C ASN A 177 -49.57 43.70 15.97
N PRO A 178 -49.92 44.29 17.14
CA PRO A 178 -51.30 44.57 17.45
C PRO A 178 -51.75 45.81 16.67
N ARG A 179 -52.64 45.65 15.69
CA ARG A 179 -53.52 46.73 15.26
C ARG A 179 -54.87 46.53 15.93
N SER A 180 -55.18 47.47 16.82
CA SER A 180 -56.43 47.66 17.54
C SER A 180 -57.60 48.04 16.60
N PRO A 181 -58.86 47.97 17.10
CA PRO A 181 -60.06 47.71 16.32
C PRO A 181 -60.71 48.97 15.76
N ASN A 182 -61.50 48.83 14.70
CA ASN A 182 -62.68 49.65 14.38
C ASN A 182 -63.41 49.07 13.16
N GLU A 183 -64.56 48.42 13.41
CA GLU A 183 -65.89 48.66 12.84
C GLU A 183 -66.82 47.48 13.14
#